data_AF-A0A4U0NS77-F1
#
_entry.id   AF-A0A4U0NS77-F1
#
_cell.length_a   1.000
_cell.length_b   1.000
_cell.length_c   1.000
_cell.angle_alpha   90.00
_cell.angle_beta   90.00
_cell.angle_gamma   90.00
#
_symmetry.space_group_name_H-M   'P 1'
#
loop_
_entity.id
_entity.type
_entity.pdbx_description
1 polymer ?
#
loop_
_entity_poly.entity_id
_entity_poly.type
_entity_poly.pdbx_seq_one_letter_code
_entity_poly.pdbx_strand_id
1 'polypeptide(L)'
;MRPTPVRPALQRGRRRRRPTPIVEPTVASASVLAEAQRLCNVVLRSEDIKTLGAFAADYDAAGARTFACLLYTLKRTDGALYWWRFAAGAGDELAAHLLAVHHAAVGRRTDARVWRAIARMMGFAAERHLPSPVRESAQLAQGFTRSWGVNLQTFLQQSQLPRELVAH
;
A
#
# COMPACT_ATOMS: atom_id res chain seq x y z
N MET A 1 41.83 -66.60 -17.18
CA MET A 1 41.86 -65.75 -15.97
C MET A 1 42.14 -64.32 -16.38
N ARG A 2 41.21 -63.39 -16.13
CA ARG A 2 41.38 -61.94 -16.28
C ARG A 2 41.00 -61.29 -14.94
N PRO A 3 41.75 -60.32 -14.41
CA PRO A 3 41.46 -59.72 -13.12
C PRO A 3 40.26 -58.76 -13.23
N THR A 4 39.35 -58.86 -12.27
CA THR A 4 38.17 -58.00 -12.07
C THR A 4 38.60 -56.65 -11.50
N PRO A 5 38.06 -55.50 -11.99
CA PRO A 5 38.36 -54.22 -11.37
C PRO A 5 37.48 -54.01 -10.13
N VAL A 6 38.12 -53.81 -8.98
CA VAL A 6 37.46 -53.41 -7.73
C VAL A 6 37.10 -51.94 -7.84
N ARG A 7 35.80 -51.61 -7.84
CA ARG A 7 35.31 -50.23 -7.77
C ARG A 7 35.63 -49.62 -6.40
N PRO A 8 36.17 -48.39 -6.31
CA PRO A 8 36.35 -47.74 -5.03
C PRO A 8 34.98 -47.37 -4.42
N ALA A 9 34.81 -47.69 -3.13
CA ALA A 9 33.63 -47.33 -2.36
C ALA A 9 33.57 -45.81 -2.20
N LEU A 10 32.52 -45.19 -2.75
CA LEU A 10 32.23 -43.78 -2.50
C LEU A 10 31.96 -43.59 -1.01
N GLN A 11 32.85 -42.84 -0.34
CA GLN A 11 32.66 -42.44 1.05
C GLN A 11 31.32 -41.71 1.19
N ARG A 12 30.50 -42.19 2.12
CA ARG A 12 29.24 -41.58 2.54
C ARG A 12 29.47 -40.11 2.92
N GLY A 13 29.15 -39.21 2.00
CA GLY A 13 29.02 -37.80 2.30
C GLY A 13 27.93 -37.63 3.36
N ARG A 14 28.32 -37.24 4.58
CA ARG A 14 27.38 -36.76 5.60
C ARG A 14 26.58 -35.62 4.98
N ARG A 15 25.32 -35.89 4.60
CA ARG A 15 24.35 -34.84 4.28
C ARG A 15 24.29 -33.93 5.50
N ARG A 16 24.92 -32.75 5.42
CA ARG A 16 24.62 -31.66 6.34
C ARG A 16 23.14 -31.34 6.14
N ARG A 17 22.27 -31.86 7.01
CA ARG A 17 20.90 -31.36 7.12
C ARG A 17 21.04 -29.88 7.45
N ARG A 18 20.73 -29.02 6.49
CA ARG A 18 20.44 -27.62 6.79
C ARG A 18 19.23 -27.67 7.72
N PRO A 19 19.30 -27.14 8.97
CA PRO A 19 18.10 -26.96 9.76
C PRO A 19 17.18 -26.07 8.94
N THR A 20 16.00 -26.58 8.57
CA THR A 20 14.90 -25.69 8.22
C THR A 20 14.63 -24.85 9.45
N PRO A 21 14.76 -23.52 9.40
CA PRO A 21 14.17 -22.71 10.45
C PRO A 21 12.67 -22.94 10.34
N ILE A 22 12.12 -23.78 11.21
CA ILE A 22 10.71 -23.71 11.53
C ILE A 22 10.61 -22.41 12.32
N VAL A 23 10.47 -21.29 11.61
CA VAL A 23 9.95 -20.09 12.23
C VAL A 23 8.50 -20.44 12.50
N GLU A 24 8.22 -21.05 13.64
CA GLU A 24 6.88 -21.00 14.20
C GLU A 24 6.54 -19.51 14.24
N PRO A 25 5.46 -19.07 13.57
CA PRO A 25 4.95 -17.73 13.83
C PRO A 25 4.79 -17.69 15.34
N THR A 26 5.56 -16.83 16.02
CA THR A 26 5.62 -16.88 17.48
C THR A 26 4.16 -16.84 17.97
N VAL A 27 3.78 -17.74 18.87
CA VAL A 27 2.38 -17.87 19.32
C VAL A 27 1.81 -16.50 19.75
N ALA A 28 2.70 -15.58 20.16
CA ALA A 28 2.43 -14.16 20.38
C ALA A 28 1.90 -13.39 19.14
N SER A 29 2.50 -13.52 17.95
CA SER A 29 1.99 -12.87 16.73
C SER A 29 0.60 -13.40 16.34
N ALA A 30 0.37 -14.70 16.47
CA ALA A 30 -0.94 -15.30 16.18
C ALA A 30 -2.01 -14.89 17.20
N SER A 31 -1.65 -14.80 18.48
CA SER A 31 -2.58 -14.36 19.54
C SER A 31 -2.92 -12.88 19.45
N VAL A 32 -1.97 -12.02 19.09
CA VAL A 32 -2.20 -10.59 18.83
C VAL A 32 -3.09 -10.39 17.61
N LEU A 33 -2.87 -11.12 16.51
CA LEU A 33 -3.75 -11.08 15.35
C LEU A 33 -5.15 -11.61 15.66
N ALA A 34 -5.25 -12.67 16.46
CA ALA A 34 -6.54 -13.18 16.93
C ALA A 34 -7.28 -12.15 17.80
N GLU A 35 -6.54 -11.40 18.64
CA GLU A 35 -7.13 -10.30 19.42
C GLU A 35 -7.58 -9.15 18.52
N ALA A 36 -6.77 -8.74 17.55
CA ALA A 36 -7.19 -7.73 16.56
C ALA A 36 -8.48 -8.18 15.83
N GLN A 37 -8.55 -9.45 15.41
CA GLN A 37 -9.75 -10.02 14.79
C GLN A 37 -10.95 -10.02 15.75
N ARG A 38 -10.76 -10.31 17.04
CA ARG A 38 -11.81 -10.22 18.06
C ARG A 38 -12.30 -8.79 18.24
N LEU A 39 -11.40 -7.81 18.33
CA LEU A 39 -11.74 -6.39 18.46
C LEU A 39 -12.48 -5.88 17.22
N CYS A 40 -12.02 -6.22 16.01
CA CYS A 40 -12.75 -5.91 14.77
C CYS A 40 -14.17 -6.50 14.80
N ASN A 41 -14.31 -7.74 15.27
CA ASN A 41 -15.60 -8.41 15.44
C ASN A 41 -16.53 -7.71 16.45
N VAL A 42 -15.98 -7.05 17.47
CA VAL A 42 -16.75 -6.24 18.43
C VAL A 42 -17.25 -4.97 17.76
N VAL A 43 -16.37 -4.23 17.05
CA VAL A 43 -16.75 -3.01 16.31
C VAL A 43 -17.83 -3.31 15.26
N LEU A 44 -17.67 -4.39 14.48
CA LEU A 44 -18.64 -4.76 13.46
C LEU A 44 -20.01 -5.20 14.02
N ARG A 45 -20.07 -5.52 15.32
CA ARG A 45 -21.32 -5.87 16.03
C ARG A 45 -21.86 -4.70 16.87
N SER A 46 -21.16 -3.57 16.95
CA SER A 46 -21.63 -2.37 17.65
C SER A 46 -22.53 -1.53 16.74
N GLU A 47 -23.14 -0.50 17.31
CA GLU A 47 -23.89 0.51 16.54
C GLU A 47 -23.01 1.26 15.53
N ASP A 48 -21.68 1.21 15.68
CA ASP A 48 -20.73 1.82 14.77
C ASP A 48 -20.78 1.19 13.37
N ILE A 49 -21.38 0.02 13.19
CA ILE A 49 -21.61 -0.58 11.86
C ILE A 49 -22.37 0.36 10.92
N LYS A 50 -23.22 1.26 11.47
CA LYS A 50 -23.95 2.28 10.71
C LYS A 50 -23.01 3.31 10.08
N THR A 51 -21.84 3.53 10.67
CA THR A 51 -20.82 4.45 10.11
C THR A 51 -20.29 3.95 8.77
N LEU A 52 -20.34 2.65 8.48
CA LEU A 52 -19.93 2.11 7.18
C LEU A 52 -20.87 2.59 6.06
N GLY A 53 -22.18 2.64 6.32
CA GLY A 53 -23.16 3.16 5.38
C GLY A 53 -22.97 4.65 5.13
N ALA A 54 -22.79 5.43 6.20
CA ALA A 54 -22.48 6.86 6.09
C ALA A 54 -21.18 7.12 5.31
N PHE A 55 -20.12 6.36 5.63
CA PHE A 55 -18.86 6.44 4.92
C PHE A 55 -19.00 6.17 3.43
N ALA A 56 -19.74 5.11 3.05
CA ALA A 56 -19.95 4.76 1.65
C ALA A 56 -20.77 5.82 0.89
N ALA A 57 -21.69 6.50 1.57
CA ALA A 57 -22.49 7.58 0.98
C ALA A 57 -21.72 8.89 0.81
N ASP A 58 -20.82 9.21 1.75
CA ASP A 58 -20.25 10.55 1.88
C ASP A 58 -18.77 10.66 1.51
N TYR A 59 -18.07 9.56 1.19
CA TYR A 59 -16.65 9.65 0.86
C TYR A 59 -16.40 10.40 -0.46
N ASP A 60 -15.30 11.16 -0.51
CA ASP A 60 -14.86 11.91 -1.70
C ASP A 60 -13.57 11.31 -2.27
N ALA A 61 -13.70 10.56 -3.36
CA ALA A 61 -12.54 9.96 -4.06
C ALA A 61 -11.56 11.02 -4.59
N ALA A 62 -12.10 12.13 -5.12
CA ALA A 62 -11.30 13.23 -5.66
C ALA A 62 -10.58 13.98 -4.55
N GLY A 63 -11.21 14.14 -3.38
CA GLY A 63 -10.62 14.66 -2.15
C GLY A 63 -9.47 13.79 -1.66
N ALA A 64 -9.67 12.47 -1.58
CA ALA A 64 -8.61 11.51 -1.24
C ALA A 64 -7.42 11.57 -2.22
N ARG A 65 -7.69 11.64 -3.53
CA ARG A 65 -6.66 11.84 -4.56
C ARG A 65 -5.91 13.16 -4.36
N THR A 66 -6.62 14.24 -4.05
CA THR A 66 -6.03 15.57 -3.86
C THR A 66 -5.15 15.60 -2.60
N PHE A 67 -5.60 14.97 -1.52
CA PHE A 67 -4.81 14.79 -0.30
C PHE A 67 -3.54 13.96 -0.57
N ALA A 68 -3.64 12.88 -1.36
CA ALA A 68 -2.48 12.12 -1.80
C ALA A 68 -1.48 12.98 -2.60
N CYS A 69 -1.96 13.83 -3.50
CA CYS A 69 -1.10 14.77 -4.25
C CYS A 69 -0.37 15.74 -3.29
N LEU A 70 -1.06 16.27 -2.28
CA LEU A 70 -0.42 17.08 -1.23
C LEU A 70 0.70 16.30 -0.54
N LEU A 71 0.42 15.09 -0.04
CA LEU A 71 1.42 14.23 0.60
C LEU A 71 2.62 13.97 -0.31
N TYR A 72 2.37 13.74 -1.60
CA TYR A 72 3.43 13.51 -2.59
C TYR A 72 4.34 14.74 -2.73
N THR A 73 3.77 15.95 -2.79
CA THR A 73 4.56 17.19 -2.83
C THR A 73 5.37 17.42 -1.55
N LEU A 74 4.86 16.97 -0.39
CA LEU A 74 5.55 16.99 0.89
C LEU A 74 6.54 15.82 1.08
N LYS A 75 6.81 15.04 0.02
CA LYS A 75 7.70 13.87 0.02
C LYS A 75 7.26 12.77 1.00
N ARG A 76 5.97 12.71 1.33
CA ARG A 76 5.34 11.66 2.14
C ARG A 76 4.80 10.56 1.22
N THR A 77 5.71 9.91 0.50
CA THR A 77 5.36 9.02 -0.62
C THR A 77 4.50 7.83 -0.19
N ASP A 78 4.80 7.18 0.95
CA ASP A 78 4.02 6.02 1.38
C ASP A 78 2.56 6.38 1.68
N GLY A 79 2.34 7.52 2.36
CA GLY A 79 1.00 8.06 2.58
C GLY A 79 0.30 8.46 1.28
N ALA A 80 1.02 9.07 0.34
CA ALA A 80 0.48 9.40 -0.97
C ALA A 80 0.02 8.14 -1.74
N LEU A 81 0.84 7.08 -1.74
CA LEU A 81 0.49 5.82 -2.42
C LEU A 81 -0.69 5.11 -1.77
N TYR A 82 -0.82 5.17 -0.45
CA TYR A 82 -1.99 4.66 0.27
C TYR A 82 -3.26 5.38 -0.20
N TRP A 83 -3.26 6.72 -0.18
CA TRP A 83 -4.44 7.49 -0.52
C TRP A 83 -4.81 7.43 -2.00
N TRP A 84 -3.83 7.34 -2.91
CA TRP A 84 -4.14 7.05 -4.32
C TRP A 84 -4.72 5.65 -4.51
N ARG A 85 -4.26 4.63 -3.77
CA ARG A 85 -4.84 3.27 -3.84
C ARG A 85 -6.28 3.27 -3.34
N PHE A 86 -6.55 3.97 -2.24
CA PHE A 86 -7.91 4.15 -1.71
C PHE A 86 -8.81 4.82 -2.75
N ALA A 87 -8.41 5.99 -3.27
CA ALA A 87 -9.20 6.73 -4.26
C ALA A 87 -9.45 5.90 -5.54
N ALA A 88 -8.42 5.21 -6.04
CA ALA A 88 -8.56 4.32 -7.20
C ALA A 88 -9.52 3.16 -6.96
N GLY A 89 -9.45 2.52 -5.78
CA GLY A 89 -10.39 1.47 -5.37
C GLY A 89 -11.83 1.99 -5.21
N ALA A 90 -11.98 3.29 -4.97
CA ALA A 90 -13.24 3.99 -4.86
C ALA A 90 -13.69 4.64 -6.19
N GLY A 91 -13.09 4.25 -7.32
CA GLY A 91 -13.52 4.64 -8.67
C GLY A 91 -12.81 5.85 -9.27
N ASP A 92 -11.79 6.43 -8.62
CA ASP A 92 -11.06 7.56 -9.17
C ASP A 92 -10.03 7.14 -10.24
N GLU A 93 -10.32 7.45 -11.50
CA GLU A 93 -9.51 7.04 -12.65
C GLU A 93 -8.15 7.75 -12.69
N LEU A 94 -8.12 9.02 -12.27
CA LEU A 94 -6.89 9.79 -12.22
C LEU A 94 -5.96 9.26 -11.11
N ALA A 95 -6.49 8.83 -9.97
CA ALA A 95 -5.69 8.22 -8.91
C ALA A 95 -5.00 6.92 -9.39
N ALA A 96 -5.73 6.06 -10.11
CA ALA A 96 -5.14 4.88 -10.74
C ALA A 96 -4.05 5.24 -11.77
N HIS A 97 -4.28 6.29 -12.56
CA HIS A 97 -3.27 6.79 -13.50
C HIS A 97 -2.02 7.33 -12.78
N LEU A 98 -2.18 8.09 -11.70
CA LEU A 98 -1.09 8.64 -10.89
C LEU A 98 -0.23 7.52 -10.28
N LEU A 99 -0.85 6.43 -9.82
CA LEU A 99 -0.12 5.22 -9.38
C LEU A 99 0.71 4.62 -10.52
N ALA A 100 0.13 4.50 -11.72
CA ALA A 100 0.84 3.98 -12.88
C ALA A 100 2.06 4.84 -13.25
N VAL A 101 1.90 6.17 -13.22
CA VAL A 101 2.98 7.13 -13.50
C VAL A 101 4.07 7.04 -12.42
N HIS A 102 3.70 7.03 -11.15
CA HIS A 102 4.67 6.89 -10.05
C HIS A 102 5.48 5.60 -10.18
N HIS A 103 4.81 4.45 -10.34
CA HIS A 103 5.48 3.16 -10.44
C HIS A 103 6.40 3.09 -11.67
N ALA A 104 6.03 3.73 -12.78
CA ALA A 104 6.92 3.86 -13.93
C ALA A 104 8.17 4.70 -13.61
N ALA A 105 7.99 5.83 -12.92
CA ALA A 105 9.08 6.74 -12.56
C ALA A 105 10.11 6.10 -11.61
N VAL A 106 9.68 5.22 -10.70
CA VAL A 106 10.58 4.49 -9.79
C VAL A 106 11.05 3.13 -10.35
N GLY A 107 10.79 2.85 -11.64
CA GLY A 107 11.27 1.64 -12.31
C GLY A 107 10.49 0.35 -12.02
N ARG A 108 9.37 0.41 -11.28
CA ARG A 108 8.51 -0.76 -10.99
C ARG A 108 7.57 -1.05 -12.16
N ARG A 109 8.12 -1.62 -13.23
CA ARG A 109 7.41 -1.82 -14.51
C ARG A 109 6.16 -2.71 -14.42
N THR A 110 6.13 -3.69 -13.52
CA THR A 110 4.95 -4.56 -13.35
C THR A 110 3.80 -3.80 -12.71
N ASP A 111 4.04 -3.13 -11.58
CA ASP A 111 3.03 -2.28 -10.92
C ASP A 111 2.51 -1.20 -11.86
N ALA A 112 3.41 -0.56 -12.61
CA ALA A 112 3.05 0.46 -13.59
C ALA A 112 2.08 -0.07 -14.66
N ARG A 113 2.30 -1.30 -15.15
CA ARG A 113 1.40 -1.94 -16.13
C ARG A 113 0.04 -2.28 -15.53
N VAL A 114 0.01 -2.81 -14.31
CA VAL A 114 -1.23 -3.16 -13.61
C VAL A 114 -2.09 -1.92 -13.41
N TRP A 115 -1.53 -0.86 -12.81
CA TRP A 115 -2.29 0.36 -12.55
C TRP A 115 -2.70 1.09 -13.84
N ARG A 116 -1.88 1.02 -14.90
CA ARG A 116 -2.27 1.54 -16.21
C ARG A 116 -3.43 0.76 -16.82
N ALA A 117 -3.48 -0.56 -16.64
CA ALA A 117 -4.59 -1.38 -17.10
C ALA A 117 -5.87 -1.07 -16.32
N ILE A 118 -5.79 -0.93 -15.00
CA ILE A 118 -6.90 -0.52 -14.13
C ILE A 118 -7.45 0.85 -14.56
N ALA A 119 -6.58 1.87 -14.69
CA ALA A 119 -6.99 3.20 -15.14
C ALA A 119 -7.71 3.16 -16.50
N ARG A 120 -7.22 2.37 -17.46
CA ARG A 120 -7.87 2.18 -18.77
C ARG A 120 -9.21 1.47 -18.67
N MET A 121 -9.32 0.43 -17.86
CA MET A 121 -10.56 -0.31 -17.65
C MET A 121 -11.66 0.59 -17.07
N MET A 122 -11.28 1.51 -16.19
CA MET A 122 -12.19 2.50 -15.62
C MET A 122 -12.47 3.69 -16.58
N GLY A 123 -11.83 3.73 -17.77
CA GLY A 123 -12.10 4.76 -18.78
C GLY A 123 -11.28 6.04 -18.65
N PHE A 124 -10.14 5.99 -17.93
CA PHE A 124 -9.24 7.13 -17.81
C PHE A 124 -8.88 7.72 -19.18
N ALA A 125 -9.14 9.01 -19.30
CA ALA A 125 -8.67 9.86 -20.40
C ALA A 125 -8.23 11.18 -19.81
N ALA A 126 -6.99 11.59 -20.09
CA ALA A 126 -6.41 12.81 -19.54
C ALA A 126 -7.32 14.03 -19.77
N GLU A 127 -7.96 14.09 -20.94
CA GLU A 127 -8.73 15.25 -21.39
C GLU A 127 -10.05 15.42 -20.62
N ARG A 128 -10.53 14.35 -19.99
CA ARG A 128 -11.75 14.34 -19.17
C ARG A 128 -11.47 14.38 -17.67
N HIS A 129 -10.37 13.78 -17.24
CA HIS A 129 -10.15 13.49 -15.81
C HIS A 129 -9.05 14.35 -15.18
N LEU A 130 -8.21 15.04 -15.97
CA LEU A 130 -7.27 16.00 -15.40
C LEU A 130 -8.03 17.27 -14.97
N PRO A 131 -7.90 17.72 -13.71
CA PRO A 131 -8.51 18.95 -13.27
C PRO A 131 -7.83 20.16 -13.95
N SER A 132 -8.63 21.12 -14.39
CA SER A 132 -8.13 22.38 -14.94
C SER A 132 -7.34 23.15 -13.87
N PRO A 133 -6.09 23.57 -14.13
CA PRO A 133 -5.32 24.35 -13.16
C PRO A 133 -5.92 25.76 -13.05
N VAL A 134 -6.53 26.07 -11.90
CA VAL A 134 -7.09 27.40 -11.61
C VAL A 134 -6.09 28.31 -10.90
N ARG A 135 -5.02 27.74 -10.33
CA ARG A 135 -3.99 28.48 -9.56
C ARG A 135 -2.61 28.23 -10.14
N GLU A 136 -1.81 29.27 -10.25
CA GLU A 136 -0.47 29.22 -10.83
C GLU A 136 0.59 28.57 -9.92
N SER A 137 0.35 28.46 -8.60
CA SER A 137 1.37 27.96 -7.64
C SER A 137 0.84 26.97 -6.59
N ALA A 138 1.59 25.88 -6.40
CA ALA A 138 1.38 24.86 -5.36
C ALA A 138 1.62 25.37 -3.92
N GLN A 139 2.35 26.49 -3.74
CA GLN A 139 2.59 27.08 -2.41
C GLN A 139 1.30 27.56 -1.74
N LEU A 140 0.30 27.96 -2.52
CA LEU A 140 -1.00 28.37 -1.99
C LEU A 140 -1.78 27.21 -1.34
N ALA A 141 -1.57 25.98 -1.81
CA ALA A 141 -2.17 24.80 -1.18
C ALA A 141 -1.55 24.50 0.19
N GLN A 142 -0.25 24.78 0.39
CA GLN A 142 0.38 24.66 1.71
C GLN A 142 -0.19 25.69 2.70
N GLY A 143 -0.51 26.90 2.24
CA GLY A 143 -1.23 27.89 3.07
C GLY A 143 -2.57 27.38 3.59
N PHE A 144 -3.33 26.65 2.75
CA PHE A 144 -4.60 26.03 3.12
C PHE A 144 -4.44 24.96 4.21
N THR A 145 -3.33 24.20 4.22
CA THR A 145 -3.10 23.20 5.28
C THR A 145 -2.96 23.78 6.69
N ARG A 146 -2.62 25.07 6.83
CA ARG A 146 -2.51 25.74 8.13
C ARG A 146 -3.87 25.92 8.81
N SER A 147 -4.97 25.90 8.07
CA SER A 147 -6.32 25.96 8.64
C SER A 147 -6.83 24.60 9.12
N TRP A 148 -6.07 23.52 8.91
CA TRP A 148 -6.45 22.18 9.37
C TRP A 148 -6.15 22.01 10.85
N GLY A 149 -6.95 21.19 11.53
CA GLY A 149 -6.77 20.90 12.96
C GLY A 149 -5.41 20.27 13.29
N VAL A 150 -4.98 20.43 14.55
CA VAL A 150 -3.66 20.02 15.05
C VAL A 150 -3.33 18.56 14.72
N ASN A 151 -4.30 17.65 14.84
CA ASN A 151 -4.08 16.22 14.57
C ASN A 151 -3.65 15.95 13.12
N LEU A 152 -4.30 16.61 12.15
CA LEU A 152 -3.98 16.43 10.73
C LEU A 152 -2.63 17.09 10.40
N GLN A 153 -2.31 18.22 11.04
CA GLN A 153 -0.99 18.84 10.92
C GLN A 153 0.12 17.92 11.46
N THR A 154 -0.10 17.29 12.63
CA THR A 154 0.83 16.32 13.21
C THR A 154 1.04 15.12 12.28
N PHE A 155 -0.04 14.60 11.68
CA PHE A 155 0.05 13.52 10.69
C PHE A 155 0.92 13.91 9.48
N LEU A 156 0.76 15.12 8.95
CA LEU A 156 1.60 15.62 7.84
C LEU A 156 3.09 15.72 8.22
N GLN A 157 3.39 15.98 9.49
CA GLN A 157 4.77 16.04 9.98
C GLN A 157 5.40 14.64 10.10
N GLN A 158 4.61 13.61 10.40
CA GLN A 158 5.10 12.23 10.49
C GLN A 158 5.49 11.69 9.09
N SER A 159 6.72 11.19 8.96
CA SER A 159 7.31 10.82 7.66
C SER A 159 7.20 9.35 7.30
N GLN A 160 6.79 8.49 8.24
CA GLN A 160 6.65 7.05 8.03
C GLN A 160 5.38 6.56 8.72
N LEU A 161 4.58 5.74 8.02
CA LEU A 161 3.76 4.74 8.68
C LEU A 161 4.74 3.82 9.45
N PRO A 162 4.46 3.41 10.69
CA PRO A 162 5.37 2.56 11.46
C PRO A 162 5.86 1.39 10.60
N ARG A 163 7.18 1.22 10.47
CA ARG A 163 7.80 0.19 9.62
C ARG A 163 7.30 -1.23 9.94
N GLU A 164 6.80 -1.41 11.16
CA GLU A 164 6.19 -2.65 11.67
C GLU A 164 4.88 -3.03 10.97
N LEU A 165 4.29 -2.14 10.16
CA LEU A 165 3.07 -2.40 9.37
C LEU A 165 3.36 -2.68 7.88
N VAL A 166 4.61 -2.58 7.43
CA VAL A 166 4.99 -2.65 5.99
C VAL A 166 5.77 -3.94 5.65
N ALA A 167 6.13 -4.75 6.64
CA ALA A 167 6.80 -6.02 6.42
C ALA A 167 6.16 -7.11 7.27
N HIS A 168 5.42 -8.03 6.62
CA HIS A 168 5.44 -9.47 6.84
C HIS A 168 4.79 -10.18 5.64
#